data_AF-A0A177YAR3-F1
#
_entry.id   AF-A0A177YAR3-F1
#
_cell.length_a   1.000
_cell.length_b   1.000
_cell.length_c   1.000
_cell.angle_alpha   90.00
_cell.angle_beta   90.00
_cell.angle_gamma   90.00
#
_symmetry.space_group_name_H-M   'P 1'
#
loop_
_entity.id
_entity.type
_entity.pdbx_description
1 polymer ?
#
loop_
_entity_poly.entity_id
_entity_poly.type
_entity_poly.pdbx_seq_one_letter_code
_entity_poly.pdbx_strand_id
1 'polypeptide(L)' 'MTSTEARRSWTPEQKRRVRAAAAGASIKLREYDNKPVPQWLRDIAAGEDTALTDKPDRL' A
#
# COMPACT_ATOMS: atom_id res chain seq x y z
N MET A 1 4.42 -31.27 16.09
CA MET A 1 3.23 -30.42 16.16
C MET A 1 3.50 -29.15 15.38
N THR A 2 2.82 -28.94 14.25
CA THR A 2 2.89 -27.70 13.47
C THR A 2 1.89 -26.71 14.08
N SER A 3 2.40 -25.71 14.81
CA SER A 3 1.58 -24.58 15.25
C SER A 3 1.19 -23.79 14.00
N THR A 4 -0.02 -24.01 13.51
CA THR A 4 -0.61 -23.11 12.50
C THR A 4 -0.97 -21.84 13.25
N GLU A 5 -0.08 -20.85 13.25
CA GLU A 5 -0.39 -19.54 13.81
C GLU A 5 -1.71 -19.05 13.18
N ALA A 6 -2.70 -18.77 14.02
CA ALA A 6 -3.96 -18.21 13.59
C ALA A 6 -3.65 -16.98 12.72
N ARG A 7 -4.12 -16.98 11.46
CA ARG A 7 -3.99 -15.84 10.56
C ARG A 7 -4.53 -14.63 11.31
N ARG A 8 -3.64 -13.74 11.78
CA ARG A 8 -4.08 -12.53 12.48
C ARG A 8 -4.98 -11.78 11.52
N SER A 9 -6.27 -11.74 11.81
CA SER A 9 -7.23 -10.91 11.10
C SER A 9 -6.89 -9.47 11.43
N TRP A 10 -6.02 -8.87 10.62
CA TRP A 10 -5.62 -7.48 10.79
C TRP A 10 -6.83 -6.58 10.63
N THR A 11 -6.97 -5.62 11.53
CA THR A 11 -8.00 -4.60 11.43
C THR A 11 -7.78 -3.78 10.15
N PRO A 12 -8.83 -3.15 9.59
CA PRO A 12 -8.69 -2.27 8.44
C PRO A 12 -7.63 -1.18 8.64
N GLU A 13 -7.56 -0.63 9.86
CA GLU A 13 -6.56 0.36 10.25
C GLU A 13 -5.13 -0.21 10.24
N GLN A 14 -4.91 -1.44 10.72
CA GLN A 14 -3.61 -2.11 10.62
C GLN A 14 -3.20 -2.32 9.15
N LYS A 15 -4.16 -2.72 8.30
CA LYS A 15 -3.90 -2.88 6.85
C LYS A 15 -3.55 -1.54 6.20
N ARG A 16 -4.24 -0.45 6.57
CA ARG A 16 -3.95 0.91 6.08
C ARG A 16 -2.53 1.35 6.43
N ARG A 17 -2.11 1.16 7.68
CA ARG A 17 -0.75 1.49 8.14
C ARG A 17 0.32 0.72 7.37
N VAL A 18 0.12 -0.57 7.15
CA VAL A 18 1.10 -1.39 6.41
C VAL A 18 1.12 -1.05 4.92
N ARG A 19 -0.02 -0.74 4.31
CA ARG A 19 -0.05 -0.24 2.93
C ARG A 19 0.72 1.08 2.80
N ALA A 20 0.52 2.02 3.72
CA ALA A 20 1.24 3.29 3.72
C ALA A 20 2.75 3.08 3.86
N ALA A 21 3.18 2.22 4.79
CA ALA A 21 4.60 1.88 4.96
C ALA A 21 5.19 1.21 3.70
N ALA A 22 4.47 0.26 3.10
CA ALA A 22 4.91 -0.42 1.88
C ALA A 22 5.00 0.54 0.68
N ALA A 23 4.06 1.49 0.57
CA ALA A 23 4.10 2.53 -0.44
C ALA A 23 5.29 3.46 -0.24
N GLY A 24 5.56 3.92 0.98
CA GLY A 24 6.76 4.72 1.30
C GLY A 24 8.07 4.01 0.94
N ALA A 25 8.18 2.69 1.19
CA ALA A 25 9.33 1.90 0.77
C ALA A 25 9.44 1.81 -0.77
N SER A 26 8.31 1.61 -1.45
CA SER A 26 8.26 1.58 -2.92
C SER A 26 8.63 2.91 -3.56
N ILE A 27 8.30 4.03 -2.93
CA ILE A 27 8.72 5.38 -3.34
C ILE A 27 10.24 5.49 -3.30
N LYS A 28 10.88 5.11 -2.17
CA LYS A 28 12.35 5.15 -2.04
C LYS A 28 13.06 4.28 -3.08
N LEU A 29 12.52 3.10 -3.38
CA LEU A 29 13.08 2.24 -4.45
C LEU A 29 12.98 2.89 -5.82
N ARG A 30 11.85 3.56 -6.12
CA ARG A 30 11.67 4.27 -7.39
C ARG A 30 12.58 5.50 -7.49
N GLU A 31 12.76 6.24 -6.40
CA GLU A 31 13.71 7.36 -6.34
C GLU A 31 15.14 6.87 -6.61
N TYR A 32 15.55 5.75 -6.02
CA TYR A 32 16.84 5.12 -6.30
C TYR A 32 16.98 4.71 -7.78
N ASP A 33 15.93 4.10 -8.34
CA ASP A 33 15.87 3.69 -9.75
C ASP A 33 15.70 4.87 -10.74
N ASN A 34 15.63 6.13 -10.27
CA ASN A 34 15.24 7.31 -11.06
C ASN A 34 13.93 7.11 -11.85
N LYS A 35 13.01 6.31 -11.30
CA LYS A 35 11.70 6.07 -11.88
C LYS A 35 10.68 7.05 -11.32
N PRO A 36 9.75 7.55 -12.15
CA PRO A 36 8.68 8.39 -11.66
C PRO A 36 7.82 7.65 -10.64
N VAL A 37 7.50 8.35 -9.56
CA VAL A 37 6.58 7.90 -8.52
C VAL A 37 5.16 8.30 -8.93
N PRO A 38 4.26 7.33 -9.18
CA PRO A 38 2.90 7.62 -9.58
C PRO A 38 2.08 8.18 -8.42
N GLN A 39 1.11 9.04 -8.72
CA GLN A 39 0.35 9.79 -7.72
C GLN A 39 -0.41 8.88 -6.75
N TRP A 40 -1.10 7.84 -7.25
CA TRP A 40 -1.80 6.86 -6.41
C TRP A 40 -0.89 6.19 -5.36
N LEU A 41 0.42 6.09 -5.61
CA LEU A 41 1.38 5.53 -4.65
C LEU A 41 1.74 6.54 -3.56
N ARG A 42 1.80 7.83 -3.90
CA ARG A 42 1.95 8.91 -2.92
C ARG A 42 0.73 9.01 -2.03
N ASP A 43 -0.46 8.88 -2.61
CA ASP A 43 -1.72 8.95 -1.86
C ASP A 43 -1.80 7.80 -0.83
N ILE A 44 -1.42 6.58 -1.23
CA ILE A 44 -1.31 5.44 -0.29
C ILE A 44 -0.24 5.70 0.79
N ALA A 45 0.93 6.25 0.42
CA ALA A 45 2.01 6.54 1.38
C ALA A 45 1.62 7.62 2.39
N ALA A 46 0.82 8.61 1.98
CA ALA A 46 0.20 9.60 2.85
C ALA A 46 -0.91 8.99 3.75
N GLY A 47 -1.26 7.73 3.51
CA GLY A 47 -2.34 7.05 4.19
C GLY A 47 -3.71 7.54 3.74
N GLU A 48 -3.82 8.26 2.63
CA GLU A 48 -5.15 8.59 2.10
C GLU A 48 -5.86 7.29 1.74
N ASP A 49 -7.09 7.17 2.25
CA ASP A 49 -7.87 5.95 2.10
C ASP A 49 -8.22 5.83 0.61
N THR A 50 -7.42 5.05 -0.12
CA THR A 50 -7.73 4.61 -1.48
C THR A 50 -8.85 3.58 -1.43
N ALA A 51 -9.96 3.95 -0.80
CA ALA A 51 -11.25 3.35 -1.05
C ALA A 51 -11.68 3.75 -2.47
N LEU A 52 -11.07 3.10 -3.46
CA LEU A 52 -11.67 2.80 -4.76
C LEU A 52 -12.39 3.97 -5.48
N THR A 53 -11.75 5.12 -5.67
CA THR A 53 -12.29 6.17 -6.58
C THR A 53 -11.38 6.52 -7.76
N ASP A 54 -10.41 5.67 -8.09
CA ASP A 54 -9.77 5.71 -9.41
C ASP A 54 -9.35 4.30 -9.85
N LYS A 55 -10.35 3.49 -10.22
CA LYS A 55 -10.11 2.51 -11.27
C LYS A 55 -10.33 3.30 -12.56
N PRO A 56 -9.34 3.48 -13.43
CA PRO A 56 -9.66 3.90 -14.79
C PRO A 56 -10.53 2.79 -15.36
N ASP A 57 -11.78 3.16 -15.65
CA ASP A 57 -12.73 2.41 -16.46
C ASP A 57 -11.97 1.94 -17.71
N ARG A 58 -11.57 0.66 -17.72
CA ARG A 58 -11.04 0.01 -18.93
C ARG A 58 -12.26 -0.35 -19.77
N LEU A 59 -12.70 0.62 -20.58
CA LEU A 59 -13.40 0.40 -21.84
C LEU A 59 -12.41 -0.11 -22.90
#